data_AF-A0A379FRQ8-F1
#
_entry.id   AF-A0A379FRQ8-F1
#
_cell.length_a   1.000
_cell.length_b   1.000
_cell.length_c   1.000
_cell.angle_alpha   90.00
_cell.angle_beta   90.00
_cell.angle_gamma   90.00
#
_symmetry.space_group_name_H-M   'P 1'
#
loop_
_entity.id
_entity.type
_entity.pdbx_description
1 polymer ?
#
loop_
_entity_poly.entity_id
_entity_poly.type
_entity_poly.pdbx_seq_one_letter_code
_entity_poly.pdbx_strand_id
1 'polypeptide(L)'
;MIPHVEQQNLLAAPTEKVLILSAIPVFFTSFGFHGSVPSIVKYMGGDVKKLRVIFIIGSAIPLIAYILWQIATLGSIGTTTFVGILAENAGLNGLLDAIKDVAQSGKTELIAQMFMSLALATSFLGVALGLFDFLADLFKRQDNASGRLQTGLLTFGPPLVFALFYPKGFVMALGYAAIALSILALLLPSAMAFKSRALNPQKYQVLGGGLGLSLVFICGIIVIGVQLGIVFNILPNIG
;
A
#
# COMPACT_ATOMS: atom_id res chain seq x y z
N MET A 1 13.19 -19.53 -1.39
CA MET A 1 13.57 -18.23 -0.80
C MET A 1 14.21 -18.44 0.59
N ILE A 2 13.46 -18.65 1.68
CA ILE A 2 14.02 -18.71 3.06
C ILE A 2 15.23 -19.65 3.25
N PRO A 3 15.25 -20.89 2.72
CA PRO A 3 16.40 -21.77 2.88
C PRO A 3 17.69 -21.29 2.19
N HIS A 4 17.58 -20.28 1.32
CA HIS A 4 18.68 -19.74 0.51
C HIS A 4 19.13 -18.37 1.05
N VAL A 5 18.69 -17.97 2.25
CA VAL A 5 19.05 -16.68 2.83
C VAL A 5 20.50 -16.69 3.28
N GLU A 6 21.29 -15.77 2.74
CA GLU A 6 22.68 -15.56 3.13
C GLU A 6 22.84 -14.22 3.85
N GLN A 7 23.55 -14.24 4.99
CA GLN A 7 23.74 -13.06 5.83
C GLN A 7 24.45 -11.92 5.09
N GLN A 8 25.36 -12.25 4.16
CA GLN A 8 26.09 -11.27 3.36
C GLN A 8 25.18 -10.38 2.51
N ASN A 9 24.08 -10.93 1.98
CA ASN A 9 23.12 -10.18 1.17
C ASN A 9 22.30 -9.21 2.04
N LEU A 10 22.02 -9.58 3.29
CA LEU A 10 21.28 -8.73 4.25
C LEU A 10 22.12 -7.58 4.81
N LEU A 11 23.44 -7.75 4.87
CA LEU A 11 24.37 -6.72 5.35
C LEU A 11 24.85 -5.78 4.24
N ALA A 12 24.46 -6.04 2.98
CA ALA A 12 24.75 -5.14 1.88
C ALA A 12 24.10 -3.78 2.14
N ALA A 13 24.93 -2.73 2.21
CA ALA A 13 24.44 -1.38 2.42
C ALA A 13 23.48 -0.99 1.27
N PRO A 14 22.40 -0.22 1.54
CA PRO A 14 21.60 0.38 0.48
C PRO A 14 22.53 1.16 -0.44
N THR A 15 22.54 0.81 -1.73
CA THR A 15 23.42 1.43 -2.73
C THR A 15 23.25 2.94 -2.76
N GLU A 16 22.07 3.47 -2.43
CA GLU A 16 21.89 4.90 -2.11
C GLU A 16 20.89 5.13 -0.97
N LYS A 17 21.30 5.91 0.05
CA LYS A 17 20.42 6.30 1.19
C LYS A 17 19.20 7.10 0.76
N VAL A 18 19.28 7.78 -0.39
CA VAL A 18 18.21 8.60 -0.94
C VAL A 18 17.02 7.74 -1.41
N LEU A 19 17.25 6.50 -1.86
CA LEU A 19 16.17 5.56 -2.19
C LEU A 19 15.28 5.22 -0.98
N ILE A 20 15.81 5.25 0.24
CA ILE A 20 15.03 4.97 1.45
C ILE A 20 13.95 6.05 1.63
N LEU A 21 14.29 7.32 1.37
CA LEU A 21 13.32 8.41 1.42
C LEU A 21 12.25 8.22 0.33
N SER A 22 12.66 7.90 -0.90
CA SER A 22 11.71 7.66 -1.99
C SER A 22 10.77 6.47 -1.76
N ALA A 23 11.12 5.52 -0.88
CA ALA A 23 10.28 4.37 -0.53
C ALA A 23 9.18 4.67 0.50
N ILE A 24 9.24 5.81 1.20
CA ILE A 24 8.26 6.18 2.24
C ILE A 24 6.80 6.12 1.74
N PRO A 25 6.44 6.67 0.57
CA PRO A 25 5.06 6.62 0.08
C PRO A 25 4.55 5.19 -0.13
N VAL A 26 5.41 4.31 -0.66
CA VAL A 26 5.07 2.90 -0.88
C VAL A 26 4.82 2.20 0.45
N PHE A 27 5.73 2.34 1.42
CA PHE A 27 5.52 1.77 2.76
C PHE A 27 4.24 2.27 3.41
N PHE A 28 3.93 3.55 3.26
CA PHE A 28 2.71 4.11 3.82
C PHE A 28 1.45 3.48 3.18
N THR A 29 1.42 3.33 1.86
CA THR A 29 0.29 2.69 1.17
C THR A 29 0.12 1.21 1.52
N SER A 30 1.20 0.51 1.86
CA SER A 30 1.15 -0.89 2.31
C SER A 30 0.34 -1.09 3.59
N PHE A 31 0.16 -0.05 4.42
CA PHE A 31 -0.69 -0.07 5.63
C PHE A 31 -2.05 0.63 5.41
N GLY A 32 -2.54 0.65 4.17
CA GLY A 32 -3.79 1.30 3.79
C GLY A 32 -5.07 0.56 4.20
N PHE A 33 -5.46 0.61 5.49
CA PHE A 33 -6.74 0.06 5.98
C PHE A 33 -7.75 1.13 6.45
N HIS A 34 -7.42 2.42 6.27
CA HIS A 34 -8.19 3.54 6.83
C HIS A 34 -9.65 3.59 6.36
N GLY A 35 -9.92 3.18 5.10
CA GLY A 35 -11.30 3.10 4.59
C GLY A 35 -12.19 2.10 5.34
N SER A 36 -11.59 1.10 5.99
CA SER A 36 -12.32 0.08 6.76
C SER A 36 -12.52 0.47 8.23
N VAL A 37 -11.88 1.54 8.71
CA VAL A 37 -11.97 1.97 10.11
C VAL A 37 -13.42 2.24 10.54
N PRO A 38 -14.25 2.99 9.80
CA PRO A 38 -15.64 3.24 10.20
C PRO A 38 -16.46 1.95 10.32
N SER A 39 -16.27 1.00 9.40
CA SER A 39 -16.93 -0.30 9.41
C SER A 39 -16.55 -1.12 10.63
N ILE A 40 -15.26 -1.17 10.99
CA ILE A 40 -14.77 -1.88 12.18
C ILE A 40 -15.31 -1.23 13.45
N VAL A 41 -15.32 0.11 13.53
CA VAL A 41 -15.87 0.86 14.68
C VAL A 41 -17.34 0.56 14.87
N LYS A 42 -18.13 0.56 13.79
CA LYS A 42 -19.56 0.20 13.81
C LYS A 42 -19.76 -1.26 14.23
N TYR A 43 -19.00 -2.19 13.66
CA TYR A 43 -19.07 -3.62 13.97
C TYR A 43 -18.76 -3.91 15.44
N MET A 44 -17.81 -3.18 16.04
CA MET A 44 -17.43 -3.31 17.45
C MET A 44 -18.32 -2.50 18.41
N GLY A 45 -19.35 -1.82 17.92
CA GLY A 45 -20.22 -0.99 18.76
C GLY A 45 -19.49 0.15 19.46
N GLY A 46 -18.36 0.62 18.91
CA GLY A 46 -17.55 1.67 19.53
C GLY A 46 -16.72 1.25 20.76
N ASP A 47 -16.56 -0.06 21.02
CA ASP A 47 -15.71 -0.55 22.12
C ASP A 47 -14.22 -0.21 21.89
N VAL A 48 -13.77 0.87 22.53
CA VAL A 48 -12.41 1.41 22.37
C VAL A 48 -11.31 0.42 22.76
N LYS A 49 -11.55 -0.44 23.76
CA LYS A 49 -10.54 -1.42 24.21
C LYS A 49 -10.33 -2.48 23.14
N LYS A 50 -11.42 -3.03 22.60
CA LYS A 50 -11.36 -4.00 21.49
C LYS A 50 -10.77 -3.37 20.23
N LEU A 51 -11.20 -2.15 19.89
CA LEU A 51 -10.68 -1.43 18.73
C LEU A 51 -9.17 -1.24 18.78
N ARG A 52 -8.63 -0.88 19.96
CA ARG A 52 -7.17 -0.74 20.13
C ARG A 52 -6.44 -2.06 19.83
N VAL A 53 -6.93 -3.18 20.34
CA VAL A 53 -6.33 -4.50 20.11
C VAL A 53 -6.41 -4.87 18.63
N ILE A 54 -7.56 -4.65 17.99
CA ILE A 54 -7.77 -4.92 16.56
C ILE A 54 -6.78 -4.14 15.71
N PHE A 55 -6.60 -2.83 15.95
CA PHE A 55 -5.68 -2.03 15.15
C PHE A 55 -4.21 -2.38 15.40
N ILE A 56 -3.81 -2.68 16.64
CA ILE A 56 -2.42 -3.07 16.95
C ILE A 56 -2.10 -4.43 16.33
N ILE A 57 -2.90 -5.46 16.62
CA ILE A 57 -2.66 -6.82 16.10
C ILE A 57 -2.85 -6.85 14.58
N GLY A 58 -3.91 -6.21 14.08
CA GLY A 58 -4.20 -6.13 12.66
C GLY A 58 -3.10 -5.44 11.84
N SER A 59 -2.36 -4.50 12.43
CA SER A 59 -1.20 -3.87 11.78
C SER A 59 0.10 -4.66 11.99
N ALA A 60 0.26 -5.33 13.13
CA ALA A 60 1.45 -6.12 13.44
C ALA A 60 1.58 -7.35 12.52
N ILE A 61 0.47 -7.99 12.13
CA ILE A 61 0.48 -9.16 11.25
C ILE A 61 1.10 -8.83 9.87
N PRO A 62 0.63 -7.81 9.12
CA PRO A 62 1.27 -7.37 7.88
C PRO A 62 2.73 -6.98 8.08
N LEU A 63 3.07 -6.28 9.17
CA LEU A 63 4.45 -5.89 9.43
C LEU A 63 5.40 -7.09 9.54
N ILE A 64 5.00 -8.12 10.30
CA ILE A 64 5.79 -9.36 10.41
C ILE A 64 5.91 -10.04 9.04
N ALA A 65 4.81 -10.11 8.29
CA ALA A 65 4.83 -10.68 6.95
C ALA A 65 5.78 -9.92 6.02
N TYR A 66 5.78 -8.59 6.04
CA TYR A 66 6.70 -7.76 5.26
C TYR A 66 8.16 -7.96 5.67
N ILE A 67 8.46 -8.06 6.98
CA ILE A 67 9.83 -8.33 7.45
C ILE A 67 10.30 -9.71 6.97
N LEU A 68 9.48 -10.75 7.17
CA LEU A 68 9.82 -12.11 6.72
C LEU A 68 10.03 -12.15 5.21
N TRP A 69 9.19 -11.43 4.47
CA TRP A 69 9.28 -11.31 3.04
C TRP A 69 10.55 -10.59 2.60
N GLN A 70 10.90 -9.47 3.24
CA GLN A 70 12.11 -8.71 2.94
C GLN A 70 13.37 -9.55 3.20
N ILE A 71 13.40 -10.32 4.29
CA ILE A 71 14.49 -11.25 4.60
C ILE A 71 14.57 -12.35 3.54
N ALA A 72 13.43 -12.93 3.17
CA ALA A 72 13.38 -14.01 2.19
C ALA A 72 13.85 -13.54 0.81
N THR A 73 13.47 -12.34 0.38
CA THR A 73 13.81 -11.80 -0.95
C THR A 73 15.23 -11.25 -1.01
N LEU A 74 15.56 -10.24 -0.19
CA LEU A 74 16.90 -9.66 -0.19
C LEU A 74 17.98 -10.62 0.32
N GLY A 75 17.62 -11.55 1.20
CA GLY A 75 18.58 -12.52 1.72
C GLY A 75 18.94 -13.60 0.72
N SER A 76 18.02 -13.98 -0.17
CA SER A 76 18.21 -15.11 -1.09
C SER A 76 18.73 -14.75 -2.48
N ILE A 77 18.80 -13.46 -2.80
CA ILE A 77 19.23 -12.98 -4.12
C ILE A 77 20.37 -11.98 -3.92
N GLY A 78 21.47 -12.16 -4.63
CA GLY A 78 22.58 -11.21 -4.62
C GLY A 78 22.14 -9.83 -5.13
N THR A 79 22.65 -8.76 -4.52
CA THR A 79 22.24 -7.37 -4.79
C THR A 79 22.29 -7.00 -6.28
N THR A 80 23.31 -7.43 -7.01
CA THR A 80 23.47 -7.14 -8.45
C THR A 80 22.39 -7.81 -9.29
N THR A 81 22.11 -9.09 -9.02
CA THR A 81 21.05 -9.85 -9.69
C THR A 81 19.68 -9.27 -9.38
N PHE A 82 19.43 -8.91 -8.12
CA PHE A 82 18.16 -8.32 -7.70
C PHE A 82 17.89 -6.98 -8.38
N VAL A 83 18.91 -6.11 -8.48
CA VAL A 83 18.81 -4.84 -9.21
C VAL A 83 18.58 -5.07 -10.70
N GLY A 84 19.24 -6.06 -11.30
CA GLY A 84 19.03 -6.43 -12.70
C GLY A 84 17.59 -6.87 -12.99
N ILE A 85 17.03 -7.75 -12.14
CA ILE A 85 15.65 -8.22 -12.24
C ILE A 85 14.66 -7.06 -12.15
N LEU A 86 14.86 -6.14 -11.18
CA LEU A 86 13.99 -4.98 -11.02
C LEU A 86 14.09 -3.98 -12.17
N ALA A 87 15.27 -3.84 -12.79
CA ALA A 87 15.45 -2.96 -13.95
C ALA A 87 14.66 -3.47 -15.17
N GLU A 88 14.64 -4.78 -15.39
CA GLU A 88 13.87 -5.41 -16.47
C GLU A 88 12.37 -5.37 -16.16
N ASN A 89 11.96 -5.97 -15.04
CA ASN A 89 10.56 -6.16 -14.65
C ASN A 89 10.31 -5.65 -13.22
N ALA A 90 9.92 -4.40 -13.06
CA ALA A 90 9.49 -3.89 -11.76
C ALA A 90 8.15 -4.54 -11.32
N GLY A 91 8.01 -4.81 -10.02
CA GLY A 91 6.76 -5.30 -9.42
C GLY A 91 6.60 -6.83 -9.47
N LEU A 92 5.37 -7.30 -9.74
CA LEU A 92 5.00 -8.72 -9.60
C LEU A 92 5.76 -9.66 -10.55
N ASN A 93 6.02 -9.21 -11.78
CA ASN A 93 6.73 -10.03 -12.77
C ASN A 93 8.20 -10.24 -12.38
N GLY A 94 8.90 -9.18 -11.94
CA GLY A 94 10.25 -9.34 -11.41
C GLY A 94 10.30 -10.22 -10.16
N LEU A 95 9.25 -10.20 -9.35
CA LEU A 95 9.16 -11.14 -8.23
C LEU A 95 9.07 -12.61 -8.70
N LEU A 96 8.29 -12.88 -9.75
CA LEU A 96 8.22 -14.21 -10.33
C LEU A 96 9.57 -14.64 -10.91
N ASP A 97 10.26 -13.74 -11.61
CA ASP A 97 11.60 -13.97 -12.15
C ASP A 97 12.61 -14.26 -11.02
N ALA A 98 12.54 -13.51 -9.92
CA ALA A 98 13.32 -13.72 -8.70
C ALA A 98 13.06 -15.07 -8.02
N ILE A 99 11.79 -15.50 -7.95
CA ILE A 99 11.44 -16.82 -7.43
C ILE A 99 11.99 -17.92 -8.33
N LYS A 100 11.89 -17.75 -9.64
CA LYS A 100 12.40 -18.69 -10.64
C LYS A 100 13.90 -18.88 -10.52
N ASP A 101 14.64 -17.78 -10.39
CA ASP A 101 16.10 -17.77 -10.28
C ASP A 101 16.59 -18.57 -9.06
N VAL A 102 15.97 -18.36 -7.89
CA VAL A 102 16.38 -19.04 -6.65
C VAL A 102 15.80 -20.44 -6.52
N ALA A 103 14.53 -20.66 -6.90
CA ALA A 103 13.88 -21.93 -6.67
C ALA A 103 14.37 -23.04 -7.61
N GLN A 104 14.89 -22.67 -8.80
CA GLN A 104 15.40 -23.57 -9.84
C GLN A 104 14.48 -24.79 -10.11
N SER A 105 13.18 -24.65 -9.84
CA SER A 105 12.20 -25.72 -9.89
C SER A 105 10.88 -25.19 -10.45
N GLY A 106 10.52 -25.66 -11.64
CA GLY A 106 9.30 -25.21 -12.33
C GLY A 106 8.01 -25.46 -11.55
N LYS A 107 8.00 -26.43 -10.60
CA LYS A 107 6.86 -26.68 -9.72
C LYS A 107 6.64 -25.56 -8.70
N THR A 108 7.71 -25.03 -8.11
CA THR A 108 7.61 -23.94 -7.12
C THR A 108 7.24 -22.63 -7.78
N GLU A 109 7.79 -22.37 -8.98
CA GLU A 109 7.39 -21.24 -9.82
C GLU A 109 5.89 -21.29 -10.16
N LEU A 110 5.40 -22.43 -10.66
CA LEU A 110 4.00 -22.59 -11.03
C LEU A 110 3.04 -22.38 -9.85
N ILE A 111 3.34 -22.98 -8.69
CA ILE A 111 2.53 -22.82 -7.48
C ILE A 111 2.50 -21.35 -7.03
N ALA A 112 3.66 -20.69 -7.03
CA ALA A 112 3.77 -19.29 -6.66
C ALA A 112 2.98 -18.39 -7.62
N GLN A 113 3.09 -18.63 -8.92
CA GLN A 113 2.36 -17.89 -9.96
C GLN A 113 0.85 -18.07 -9.86
N MET A 114 0.38 -19.30 -9.65
CA MET A 114 -1.05 -19.57 -9.46
C MET A 114 -1.58 -18.88 -8.20
N PHE A 115 -0.85 -18.97 -7.09
CA PHE A 115 -1.22 -18.32 -5.84
C PHE A 115 -1.31 -16.80 -6.01
N MET A 116 -0.27 -16.17 -6.57
CA MET A 116 -0.26 -14.73 -6.79
C MET A 116 -1.37 -14.28 -7.75
N SER A 117 -1.63 -15.04 -8.81
CA SER A 117 -2.69 -14.71 -9.78
C SER A 117 -4.08 -14.78 -9.14
N LEU A 118 -4.36 -15.82 -8.34
CA LEU A 118 -5.63 -15.97 -7.63
C LEU A 118 -5.79 -14.90 -6.53
N ALA A 119 -4.73 -14.62 -5.78
CA ALA A 119 -4.74 -13.58 -4.76
C ALA A 119 -4.96 -12.18 -5.37
N LEU A 120 -4.31 -11.89 -6.50
CA LEU A 120 -4.51 -10.64 -7.23
C LEU A 120 -5.93 -10.53 -7.79
N ALA A 121 -6.46 -11.60 -8.42
CA ALA A 121 -7.80 -11.59 -8.99
C ALA A 121 -8.89 -11.38 -7.92
N THR A 122 -8.78 -12.08 -6.79
CA THR A 122 -9.76 -11.97 -5.69
C THR A 122 -9.71 -10.62 -4.98
N SER A 123 -8.52 -10.08 -4.72
CA SER A 123 -8.36 -8.74 -4.15
C SER A 123 -8.82 -7.64 -5.12
N PHE A 124 -8.49 -7.77 -6.40
CA PHE A 124 -8.94 -6.86 -7.45
C PHE A 124 -10.47 -6.82 -7.55
N LEU A 125 -11.13 -7.98 -7.52
CA LEU A 125 -12.60 -8.04 -7.58
C LEU A 125 -13.25 -7.25 -6.44
N GLY A 126 -12.76 -7.41 -5.20
CA GLY A 126 -13.30 -6.70 -4.04
C GLY A 126 -13.17 -5.17 -4.17
N VAL A 127 -12.00 -4.69 -4.60
CA VAL A 127 -11.76 -3.25 -4.79
C VAL A 127 -12.57 -2.71 -5.97
N ALA A 128 -12.65 -3.45 -7.08
CA ALA A 128 -13.39 -3.05 -8.26
C ALA A 128 -14.89 -2.94 -7.99
N LEU A 129 -15.47 -3.88 -7.23
CA LEU A 129 -16.87 -3.81 -6.81
C LEU A 129 -17.12 -2.60 -5.91
N GLY A 130 -16.24 -2.35 -4.92
CA GLY A 130 -16.37 -1.17 -4.06
C GLY A 130 -16.27 0.15 -4.82
N LEU A 131 -15.37 0.23 -5.81
CA LEU A 131 -15.26 1.40 -6.69
C LEU A 131 -16.48 1.53 -7.62
N PHE A 132 -16.99 0.43 -8.15
CA PHE A 132 -18.18 0.41 -8.98
C PHE A 132 -19.39 0.97 -8.22
N ASP A 133 -19.64 0.47 -7.02
CA ASP A 133 -20.76 0.93 -6.17
C ASP A 133 -20.60 2.41 -5.80
N PHE A 134 -19.38 2.81 -5.41
CA PHE A 134 -19.08 4.22 -5.12
C PHE A 134 -19.34 5.14 -6.32
N LEU A 135 -18.92 4.76 -7.52
CA LEU A 135 -19.13 5.55 -8.73
C LEU A 135 -20.60 5.57 -9.15
N ALA A 136 -21.32 4.44 -9.00
CA ALA A 136 -22.76 4.39 -9.25
C ALA A 136 -23.50 5.39 -8.35
N ASP A 137 -23.18 5.41 -7.06
CA ASP A 137 -23.77 6.34 -6.09
C ASP A 137 -23.38 7.79 -6.37
N LEU A 138 -22.08 8.05 -6.64
CA LEU A 138 -21.57 9.39 -6.91
C LEU A 138 -22.22 10.04 -8.13
N PHE A 139 -22.42 9.28 -9.20
CA PHE A 139 -23.07 9.75 -10.43
C PHE A 139 -24.58 9.50 -10.45
N LYS A 140 -25.17 9.01 -9.35
CA LYS A 140 -26.60 8.71 -9.20
C LYS A 140 -27.12 7.84 -10.35
N ARG A 141 -26.36 6.82 -10.75
CA ARG A 141 -26.69 5.94 -11.87
C ARG A 141 -27.84 5.00 -11.48
N GLN A 142 -28.72 4.73 -12.43
CA GLN A 142 -29.82 3.78 -12.24
C GLN A 142 -29.30 2.33 -12.33
N ASP A 143 -29.89 1.42 -11.55
CA ASP A 143 -29.61 -0.02 -11.62
C ASP A 143 -30.32 -0.69 -12.81
N ASN A 144 -30.00 -0.23 -14.01
CA ASN A 144 -30.43 -0.83 -15.27
C ASN A 144 -29.19 -1.20 -16.11
N ALA A 145 -29.39 -1.99 -17.17
CA ALA A 145 -28.27 -2.48 -18.00
C ALA A 145 -27.37 -1.36 -18.53
N SER A 146 -27.96 -0.23 -18.96
CA SER A 146 -27.20 0.93 -19.45
C SER A 146 -26.41 1.62 -18.33
N GLY A 147 -27.01 1.81 -17.16
CA GLY A 147 -26.36 2.44 -16.01
C GLY A 147 -25.20 1.60 -15.50
N ARG A 148 -25.39 0.29 -15.38
CA ARG A 148 -24.33 -0.65 -14.99
C ARG A 148 -23.20 -0.71 -16.02
N LEU A 149 -23.50 -0.69 -17.32
CA LEU A 149 -22.48 -0.66 -18.36
C LEU A 149 -21.65 0.62 -18.29
N GLN A 150 -22.29 1.78 -18.11
CA GLN A 150 -21.60 3.07 -17.95
C GLN A 150 -20.72 3.09 -16.70
N THR A 151 -21.24 2.62 -15.55
CA THR A 151 -20.44 2.52 -14.33
C THR A 151 -19.28 1.54 -14.51
N GLY A 152 -19.50 0.41 -15.17
CA GLY A 152 -18.46 -0.57 -15.47
C GLY A 152 -17.36 0.01 -16.34
N LEU A 153 -17.72 0.71 -17.42
CA LEU A 153 -16.76 1.42 -18.27
C LEU A 153 -15.96 2.47 -17.50
N LEU A 154 -16.60 3.21 -16.59
CA LEU A 154 -15.91 4.19 -15.76
C LEU A 154 -15.01 3.56 -14.69
N THR A 155 -15.40 2.39 -14.17
CA THR A 155 -14.64 1.65 -13.16
C THR A 155 -13.40 0.99 -13.74
N PHE A 156 -13.53 0.35 -14.90
CA PHE A 156 -12.46 -0.45 -15.50
C PHE A 156 -11.71 0.26 -16.62
N GLY A 157 -12.36 1.20 -17.33
CA GLY A 157 -11.78 1.89 -18.48
C GLY A 157 -10.52 2.70 -18.13
N PRO A 158 -10.57 3.65 -17.18
CA PRO A 158 -9.40 4.45 -16.82
C PRO A 158 -8.22 3.61 -16.29
N PRO A 159 -8.42 2.64 -15.35
CA PRO A 159 -7.32 1.75 -14.93
C PRO A 159 -6.76 0.90 -16.07
N LEU A 160 -7.60 0.40 -16.98
CA LEU A 160 -7.15 -0.39 -18.13
C LEU A 160 -6.31 0.45 -19.09
N VAL A 161 -6.77 1.66 -19.44
CA VAL A 161 -5.99 2.59 -20.27
C VAL A 161 -4.66 2.89 -19.60
N PHE A 162 -4.65 3.20 -18.31
CA PHE A 162 -3.41 3.44 -17.57
C PHE A 162 -2.46 2.25 -17.63
N ALA A 163 -2.96 1.02 -17.43
CA ALA A 163 -2.16 -0.19 -17.48
C ALA A 163 -1.55 -0.46 -18.88
N LEU A 164 -2.26 -0.12 -19.96
CA LEU A 164 -1.78 -0.29 -21.33
C LEU A 164 -0.71 0.74 -21.73
N PHE A 165 -0.83 1.99 -21.28
CA PHE A 165 0.12 3.06 -21.62
C PHE A 165 1.30 3.18 -20.65
N TYR A 166 1.14 2.70 -19.41
CA TYR A 166 2.16 2.76 -18.37
C TYR A 166 2.44 1.36 -17.79
N PRO A 167 3.09 0.46 -18.54
CA PRO A 167 3.33 -0.93 -18.12
C PRO A 167 4.20 -1.07 -16.86
N LYS A 168 5.07 -0.08 -16.58
CA LYS A 168 5.85 0.04 -15.33
C LYS A 168 5.21 0.99 -14.32
N GLY A 169 3.99 1.45 -14.57
CA GLY A 169 3.30 2.50 -13.79
C GLY A 169 2.74 2.05 -12.44
N PHE A 170 2.93 0.80 -12.02
CA PHE A 170 2.39 0.29 -10.75
C PHE A 170 2.94 1.05 -9.53
N VAL A 171 4.27 1.19 -9.43
CA VAL A 171 4.93 1.92 -8.33
C VAL A 171 4.56 3.40 -8.37
N MET A 172 4.51 3.98 -9.58
CA MET A 172 4.05 5.36 -9.79
C MET A 172 2.62 5.57 -9.28
N ALA A 173 1.68 4.67 -9.62
CA ALA A 173 0.29 4.74 -9.18
C ALA A 173 0.17 4.63 -7.65
N LEU A 174 0.94 3.72 -7.02
CA LEU A 174 1.01 3.62 -5.55
C LEU A 174 1.52 4.92 -4.93
N GLY A 175 2.54 5.53 -5.51
CA GLY A 175 3.05 6.83 -5.07
C GLY A 175 1.96 7.92 -5.07
N TYR A 176 1.19 8.05 -6.15
CA TYR A 176 0.07 9.01 -6.19
C TYR A 176 -1.05 8.66 -5.21
N ALA A 177 -1.36 7.38 -5.04
CA ALA A 177 -2.33 6.93 -4.03
C ALA A 177 -1.89 7.31 -2.61
N ALA A 178 -0.59 7.36 -2.33
CA ALA A 178 -0.05 7.79 -1.05
C ALA A 178 -0.41 9.25 -0.70
N ILE A 179 -0.52 10.14 -1.69
CA ILE A 179 -0.94 11.54 -1.48
C ILE A 179 -2.39 11.56 -0.98
N ALA A 180 -3.30 10.92 -1.72
CA ALA A 180 -4.71 10.87 -1.37
C ALA A 180 -4.93 10.21 0.00
N LEU A 181 -4.24 9.08 0.24
CA LEU A 181 -4.28 8.39 1.51
C LEU A 181 -3.70 9.27 2.64
N SER A 182 -2.64 10.04 2.41
CA SER A 182 -2.04 10.90 3.46
C SER A 182 -3.01 11.99 3.90
N ILE A 183 -3.74 12.58 2.95
CA ILE A 183 -4.79 13.56 3.25
C ILE A 183 -5.90 12.91 4.08
N LEU A 184 -6.43 11.77 3.62
CA LEU A 184 -7.56 11.08 4.24
C LEU A 184 -7.24 10.43 5.59
N ALA A 185 -6.04 9.86 5.74
CA ALA A 185 -5.66 9.01 6.86
C ALA A 185 -4.83 9.74 7.92
N LEU A 186 -4.03 10.73 7.52
CA LEU A 186 -3.11 11.42 8.43
C LEU A 186 -3.57 12.86 8.69
N LEU A 187 -3.70 13.68 7.65
CA LEU A 187 -3.98 15.11 7.82
C LEU A 187 -5.39 15.37 8.36
N LEU A 188 -6.42 14.82 7.71
CA LEU A 188 -7.81 15.04 8.12
C LEU A 188 -8.09 14.48 9.53
N PRO A 189 -7.77 13.22 9.87
CA PRO A 189 -8.10 12.68 11.18
C PRO A 189 -7.35 13.38 12.33
N SER A 190 -6.08 13.77 12.11
CA SER A 190 -5.33 14.51 13.14
C SER A 190 -5.88 15.92 13.34
N ALA A 191 -6.20 16.65 12.27
CA ALA A 191 -6.85 17.96 12.36
C ALA A 191 -8.24 17.89 13.01
N MET A 192 -9.05 16.89 12.65
CA MET A 192 -10.34 16.63 13.27
C MET A 192 -10.19 16.30 14.76
N ALA A 193 -9.20 15.51 15.14
CA ALA A 193 -8.91 15.19 16.54
C ALA A 193 -8.48 16.43 17.35
N PHE A 194 -7.65 17.32 16.78
CA PHE A 194 -7.29 18.59 17.42
C PHE A 194 -8.53 19.44 17.71
N LYS A 195 -9.36 19.67 16.69
CA LYS A 195 -10.59 20.46 16.84
C LYS A 195 -11.58 19.79 17.81
N SER A 196 -11.73 18.48 17.75
CA SER A 196 -12.62 17.73 18.64
C SER A 196 -12.18 17.82 20.10
N ARG A 197 -10.88 17.83 20.40
CA ARG A 197 -10.37 17.95 21.77
C ARG A 197 -10.58 19.34 22.36
N ALA A 198 -10.44 20.39 21.54
CA ALA A 198 -10.75 21.76 21.96
C ALA A 198 -12.23 21.94 22.32
N LEU A 199 -13.13 21.27 21.58
CA LEU A 199 -14.57 21.33 21.83
C LEU A 199 -15.07 20.36 22.90
N ASN A 200 -14.39 19.23 23.10
CA ASN A 200 -14.84 18.15 24.00
C ASN A 200 -13.65 17.56 24.80
N PRO A 201 -13.13 18.26 25.82
CA PRO A 201 -11.93 17.84 26.55
C PRO A 201 -12.12 16.54 27.36
N GLN A 202 -13.35 16.22 27.77
CA GLN A 202 -13.69 15.09 28.64
C GLN A 202 -13.86 13.74 27.90
N LYS A 203 -13.76 13.71 26.56
CA LYS A 203 -13.86 12.46 25.79
C LYS A 203 -12.52 11.71 25.76
N TYR A 204 -12.59 10.43 25.41
CA TYR A 204 -11.41 9.57 25.24
C TYR A 204 -10.33 10.22 24.38
N GLN A 205 -9.07 10.13 24.85
CA GLN A 205 -7.89 10.61 24.13
C GLN A 205 -6.87 9.48 24.00
N VAL A 206 -6.24 9.39 22.83
CA VAL A 206 -5.16 8.43 22.58
C VAL A 206 -3.87 8.89 23.28
N LEU A 207 -3.04 7.93 23.68
CA LEU A 207 -1.69 8.20 24.20
C LEU A 207 -0.87 9.01 23.18
N GLY A 208 -0.11 10.00 23.65
CA GLY A 208 0.67 10.92 22.81
C GLY A 208 0.16 12.37 22.81
N GLY A 209 -1.07 12.62 23.30
CA GLY A 209 -1.57 13.98 23.52
C GLY A 209 -1.57 14.83 22.25
N GLY A 210 -1.33 16.14 22.38
CA GLY A 210 -1.24 17.06 21.23
C GLY A 210 0.00 16.81 20.36
N LEU A 211 1.14 16.46 20.99
CA LEU A 211 2.39 16.18 20.28
C LEU A 211 2.24 15.01 19.30
N GLY A 212 1.61 13.91 19.73
CA GLY A 212 1.36 12.75 18.88
C GLY A 212 0.50 13.10 17.66
N LEU A 213 -0.52 13.94 17.83
CA LEU A 213 -1.34 14.41 16.72
C LEU A 213 -0.55 15.32 15.77
N SER A 214 0.30 16.21 16.30
CA SER A 214 1.19 17.05 15.48
C SER A 214 2.17 16.21 14.67
N LEU A 215 2.74 15.17 15.28
CA LEU A 215 3.66 14.25 14.58
C LEU A 215 2.94 13.52 13.46
N VAL A 216 1.73 13.01 13.68
CA VAL A 216 0.92 12.36 12.62
C VAL A 216 0.63 13.33 11.47
N PHE A 217 0.28 14.57 11.80
CA PHE A 217 0.04 15.60 10.79
C PHE A 217 1.30 15.92 9.97
N ILE A 218 2.44 16.10 10.65
CA ILE A 218 3.74 16.34 10.01
C ILE A 218 4.14 15.14 9.14
N CYS A 219 3.96 13.90 9.62
CA CYS A 219 4.20 12.71 8.81
C CYS A 219 3.38 12.72 7.51
N GLY A 220 2.11 13.13 7.57
CA GLY A 220 1.28 13.29 6.37
C GLY A 220 1.85 14.32 5.38
N ILE A 221 2.36 15.45 5.88
CA ILE A 221 3.04 16.44 5.04
C ILE A 221 4.32 15.87 4.44
N ILE A 222 5.11 15.13 5.22
CA ILE A 222 6.37 14.52 4.75
C ILE A 222 6.08 13.51 3.62
N VAL A 223 5.09 12.62 3.76
CA VAL A 223 4.75 11.65 2.71
C VAL A 223 4.38 12.37 1.40
N ILE A 224 3.57 13.42 1.49
CA ILE A 224 3.19 14.23 0.32
C ILE A 224 4.41 14.94 -0.27
N GLY A 225 5.25 15.55 0.57
CA GLY A 225 6.44 16.26 0.15
C GLY A 225 7.45 15.35 -0.55
N VAL A 226 7.66 14.14 -0.03
CA VAL A 226 8.49 13.11 -0.66
C VAL A 226 7.92 12.72 -2.01
N GLN A 227 6.61 12.43 -2.10
CA GLN A 227 6.00 12.04 -3.36
C GLN A 227 6.09 13.16 -4.41
N LEU A 228 5.87 14.41 -4.02
CA LEU A 228 6.06 15.56 -4.90
C LEU A 228 7.53 15.72 -5.33
N GLY A 229 8.48 15.48 -4.41
CA GLY A 229 9.90 15.46 -4.72
C GLY A 229 10.27 14.44 -5.79
N ILE A 230 9.65 13.26 -5.78
CA ILE A 230 9.81 12.24 -6.84
C ILE A 230 9.21 12.75 -8.15
N VAL A 231 8.00 13.31 -8.14
CA VAL A 231 7.32 13.82 -9.34
C VAL A 231 8.09 14.97 -10.01
N PHE A 232 8.72 15.85 -9.21
CA PHE A 232 9.54 16.95 -9.71
C PHE A 232 11.00 16.56 -10.01
N ASN A 233 11.36 15.27 -9.98
CA ASN A 233 12.72 14.76 -10.17
C ASN A 233 13.77 15.35 -9.19
N ILE A 234 13.33 15.80 -8.01
CA ILE A 234 14.22 16.24 -6.91
C ILE A 234 14.73 15.01 -6.15
N LEU A 235 13.89 13.98 -6.04
CA LEU A 235 14.23 12.68 -5.46
C LEU A 235 14.23 11.60 -6.55
N PRO A 236 15.09 10.57 -6.42
CA PRO A 236 15.16 9.47 -7.37
C PRO A 236 13.85 8.70 -7.38
N ASN A 237 13.41 8.32 -8.58
CA ASN A 237 12.28 7.43 -8.73
C ASN A 237 12.69 5.99 -8.36
N ILE A 238 11.82 5.29 -7.65
CA ILE A 238 11.99 3.90 -7.18
C ILE A 238 11.34 2.86 -8.10
N GLY A 239 10.80 3.30 -9.25
CA GLY A 239 10.21 2.43 -10.28
C GLY A 239 9.68 3.21 -11.48
#